data_AF-A0A101PUQ4-F1
#
_entry.id   AF-A0A101PUQ4-F1
#
_cell.length_a   1.000
_cell.length_b   1.000
_cell.length_c   1.000
_cell.angle_alpha   90.00
_cell.angle_beta   90.00
_cell.angle_gamma   90.00
#
_symmetry.space_group_name_H-M   'P 1'
#
loop_
_entity.id
_entity.type
_entity.pdbx_description
1 polymer ?
#
loop_
_entity_poly.entity_id
_entity_poly.type
_entity_poly.pdbx_seq_one_letter_code
_entity_poly.pdbx_strand_id
1 'polypeptide(L)'
;MGLDHATALHENTVAASALYNELVAAEVCEALGLATEPRTVTPGRRPVMEIAGVPHELIRWTSRRSDQITACLAELDDEHVTAVDDDGEPKFLLVISEQARATLSQIAARKIRPPKRKTQPLAQLRAWWKASAILTSWAAVGVINSFHEHARAAAAAIRARVTAVADVALAAVDVTATVFVMNDGGRFHRRHLLAEARRHLALVLRGRRRDPGLDDQIVATAITTHCLDISEPKTARGLEPGYRLYTARWALSDLPARRPPTPAPDPDRQPPADPGAPAAPRHRLPLNYERAALAGSSPTVMPG
;
A
#
# COMPACT_ATOMS: atom_id res chain seq x y z
N MET A 1 35.30 5.89 10.43
CA MET A 1 34.18 5.89 11.39
C MET A 1 32.89 6.56 10.87
N GLY A 2 32.91 7.41 9.82
CA GLY A 2 31.70 8.08 9.30
C GLY A 2 30.91 7.34 8.20
N LEU A 3 31.54 6.44 7.44
CA LEU A 3 30.88 5.68 6.35
C LEU A 3 29.98 4.53 6.86
N ASP A 4 30.28 3.98 8.04
CA ASP A 4 29.58 2.81 8.59
C ASP A 4 28.16 3.16 9.06
N HIS A 5 27.97 4.38 9.58
CA HIS A 5 26.68 4.85 10.09
C HIS A 5 25.66 5.11 8.97
N ALA A 6 26.09 5.74 7.87
CA ALA A 6 25.21 6.00 6.72
C ALA A 6 24.76 4.71 6.04
N THR A 7 25.66 3.73 5.95
CA THR A 7 25.37 2.40 5.40
C THR A 7 24.38 1.64 6.28
N ALA A 8 24.62 1.59 7.59
CA ALA A 8 23.69 0.95 8.53
C ALA A 8 22.30 1.62 8.50
N LEU A 9 22.23 2.95 8.40
CA LEU A 9 20.96 3.66 8.28
C LEU A 9 20.25 3.31 6.96
N HIS A 10 20.97 3.31 5.84
CA HIS A 10 20.41 2.98 4.53
C HIS A 10 19.82 1.56 4.52
N GLU A 11 20.56 0.58 5.01
CA GLU A 11 20.13 -0.82 5.12
C GLU A 11 18.89 -0.97 6.02
N ASN A 12 18.77 -0.16 7.08
CA ASN A 12 17.64 -0.20 8.01
C ASN A 12 16.49 0.76 7.66
N THR A 13 16.54 1.46 6.52
CA THR A 13 15.57 2.50 6.15
C THR A 13 14.12 2.01 6.23
N VAL A 14 13.85 0.79 5.75
CA VAL A 14 12.49 0.23 5.74
C VAL A 14 12.01 -0.08 7.15
N ALA A 15 12.87 -0.64 8.00
CA ALA A 15 12.54 -0.92 9.40
C ALA A 15 12.32 0.38 10.20
N ALA A 16 13.16 1.40 9.96
CA ALA A 16 13.01 2.72 10.58
C ALA A 16 11.74 3.43 10.13
N SER A 17 11.42 3.39 8.83
CA SER A 17 10.19 3.94 8.27
C SER A 17 8.94 3.26 8.85
N ALA A 18 8.97 1.93 8.98
CA ALA A 18 7.87 1.18 9.60
C ALA A 18 7.66 1.59 11.07
N LEU A 19 8.75 1.79 11.83
CA LEU A 19 8.67 2.25 13.22
C LEU A 19 8.09 3.66 13.31
N TYR A 20 8.58 4.58 12.48
CA TYR A 20 8.07 5.95 12.43
C TYR A 20 6.57 5.96 12.14
N ASN A 21 6.12 5.25 11.10
CA ASN A 21 4.72 5.21 10.71
C ASN A 21 3.84 4.59 11.80
N GLU A 22 4.28 3.49 12.42
CA GLU A 22 3.56 2.84 13.52
C GLU A 22 3.41 3.78 14.72
N LEU A 23 4.52 4.36 15.20
CA LEU A 23 4.51 5.20 16.39
C LEU A 23 3.74 6.49 16.17
N VAL A 24 3.97 7.19 15.05
CA VAL A 24 3.24 8.44 14.75
C VAL A 24 1.74 8.17 14.64
N ALA A 25 1.35 7.09 13.96
CA ALA A 25 -0.06 6.73 13.88
C ALA A 25 -0.65 6.44 15.27
N ALA A 26 0.06 5.69 16.11
CA ALA A 26 -0.39 5.40 17.47
C ALA A 26 -0.53 6.66 18.33
N GLU A 27 0.47 7.54 18.32
CA GLU A 27 0.43 8.80 19.08
C GLU A 27 -0.71 9.71 18.65
N VAL A 28 -0.89 9.92 17.34
CA VAL A 28 -1.98 10.73 16.81
C VAL A 28 -3.33 10.12 17.15
N CYS A 29 -3.46 8.80 17.05
CA CYS A 29 -4.71 8.10 17.32
C CYS A 29 -5.09 8.15 18.80
N GLU A 30 -4.15 7.93 19.72
CA GLU A 30 -4.45 8.02 21.15
C GLU A 30 -4.72 9.45 21.60
N ALA A 31 -3.96 10.43 21.11
CA ALA A 31 -4.17 11.84 21.48
C ALA A 31 -5.51 12.41 20.99
N LEU A 32 -6.00 11.97 19.82
CA LEU A 32 -7.18 12.56 19.18
C LEU A 32 -8.44 11.69 19.25
N GLY A 33 -8.34 10.49 19.82
CA GLY A 33 -9.43 9.51 19.86
C GLY A 33 -9.75 8.89 18.50
N LEU A 34 -8.71 8.65 17.68
CA LEU A 34 -8.83 8.10 16.33
C LEU A 34 -8.40 6.63 16.28
N ALA A 35 -8.56 6.01 15.12
CA ALA A 35 -8.03 4.70 14.80
C ALA A 35 -7.53 4.70 13.36
N THR A 36 -6.75 3.68 13.01
CA THR A 36 -6.33 3.46 11.62
C THR A 36 -7.08 2.29 11.00
N GLU A 37 -7.14 2.27 9.67
CA GLU A 37 -7.68 1.18 8.88
C GLU A 37 -6.76 0.87 7.68
N PRO A 38 -6.79 -0.34 7.12
CA PRO A 38 -5.91 -0.72 6.03
C PRO A 38 -6.51 -0.21 4.71
N ARG A 39 -5.71 0.47 3.89
CA ARG A 39 -6.12 0.92 2.56
C ARG A 39 -5.16 0.43 1.49
N THR A 40 -5.72 -0.23 0.48
CA THR A 40 -4.96 -0.68 -0.69
C THR A 40 -4.85 0.47 -1.68
N VAL A 41 -3.73 1.19 -1.64
CA VAL A 41 -3.45 2.32 -2.55
C VAL A 41 -3.02 1.84 -3.94
N THR A 42 -2.38 0.68 -4.01
CA THR A 42 -1.95 0.05 -5.27
C THR A 42 -2.37 -1.41 -5.25
N PRO A 43 -3.16 -1.87 -6.25
CA PRO A 43 -3.57 -3.27 -6.32
C PRO A 43 -2.39 -4.24 -6.23
N GLY A 44 -2.53 -5.30 -5.45
CA GLY A 44 -1.48 -6.31 -5.24
C GLY A 44 -0.32 -5.86 -4.34
N ARG A 45 -0.25 -4.58 -3.93
CA ARG A 45 0.70 -4.12 -2.91
C ARG A 45 0.08 -4.19 -1.52
N ARG A 46 0.95 -4.18 -0.51
CA ARG A 46 0.55 -4.20 0.90
C ARG A 46 -0.30 -2.97 1.23
N PRO A 47 -1.34 -3.12 2.05
CA PRO A 47 -2.14 -1.99 2.48
C PRO A 47 -1.29 -1.02 3.30
N VAL A 48 -1.59 0.27 3.16
CA VAL A 48 -1.07 1.34 4.01
C VAL A 48 -2.08 1.61 5.10
N MET A 49 -1.60 1.89 6.32
CA MET A 49 -2.46 2.25 7.44
C MET A 49 -2.80 3.73 7.36
N GLU A 50 -4.08 4.04 7.24
CA GLU A 50 -4.61 5.41 7.10
C GLU A 50 -5.61 5.70 8.23
N ILE A 51 -5.85 6.98 8.54
CA ILE A 51 -6.85 7.35 9.55
C ILE A 51 -8.25 6.91 9.10
N ALA A 52 -8.96 6.20 9.98
CA ALA A 52 -10.30 5.72 9.71
C ALA A 52 -11.31 6.87 9.61
N GLY A 53 -12.31 6.71 8.73
CA GLY A 53 -13.32 7.74 8.48
C GLY A 53 -12.88 8.89 7.57
N VAL A 54 -11.64 8.90 7.07
CA VAL A 54 -11.24 9.90 6.06
C VAL A 54 -11.79 9.50 4.68
N PRO A 55 -12.65 10.29 4.02
CA PRO A 55 -13.21 9.90 2.72
C PRO A 55 -12.11 9.70 1.66
N HIS A 56 -12.27 8.71 0.78
CA HIS A 56 -11.28 8.41 -0.27
C HIS A 56 -11.10 9.58 -1.24
N GLU A 57 -12.18 10.31 -1.50
CA GLU A 57 -12.20 11.48 -2.37
C GLU A 57 -11.34 12.61 -1.77
N LEU A 58 -11.32 12.74 -0.44
CA LEU A 58 -10.48 13.71 0.25
C LEU A 58 -8.99 13.33 0.20
N ILE A 59 -8.67 12.04 0.37
CA ILE A 59 -7.29 11.54 0.19
C ILE A 59 -6.81 11.79 -1.24
N ARG A 60 -7.61 11.41 -2.24
CA ARG A 60 -7.29 11.65 -3.66
C ARG A 60 -7.13 13.14 -3.95
N TRP A 61 -7.99 13.98 -3.39
CA TRP A 61 -7.91 15.44 -3.53
C TRP A 61 -6.57 16.01 -3.02
N THR A 62 -6.05 15.54 -1.89
CA THR A 62 -4.72 15.95 -1.39
C THR A 62 -3.55 15.33 -2.17
N SER A 63 -3.80 14.22 -2.88
CA SER A 63 -2.77 13.40 -3.53
C SER A 63 -2.61 13.66 -5.03
N ARG A 64 -3.11 14.79 -5.57
CA ARG A 64 -3.03 15.15 -7.00
C ARG A 64 -1.63 15.04 -7.61
N ARG A 65 -0.59 15.28 -6.81
CA ARG A 65 0.80 15.10 -7.24
C ARG A 65 1.10 13.64 -7.59
N SER A 66 0.64 12.69 -6.79
CA SER A 66 0.83 11.27 -7.06
C SER A 66 0.20 10.88 -8.40
N ASP A 67 -1.01 11.36 -8.68
CA ASP A 67 -1.68 11.14 -9.97
C ASP A 67 -0.84 11.69 -11.14
N GLN A 68 -0.23 12.88 -10.98
CA GLN A 68 0.68 13.45 -11.98
C GLN A 68 1.97 12.64 -12.15
N ILE A 69 2.52 12.07 -11.07
CA ILE A 69 3.68 11.16 -11.16
C ILE A 69 3.29 9.91 -11.95
N THR A 70 2.13 9.32 -11.63
CA THR A 70 1.65 8.11 -12.30
C THR A 70 1.43 8.34 -13.79
N ALA A 71 0.82 9.47 -14.18
CA ALA A 71 0.66 9.84 -15.59
C ALA A 71 2.01 10.01 -16.30
N CYS A 72 2.93 10.77 -15.70
CA CYS A 72 4.27 10.96 -16.25
C CYS A 72 5.07 9.64 -16.32
N LEU A 73 4.88 8.73 -15.37
CA LEU A 73 5.51 7.41 -15.41
C LEU A 73 4.95 6.56 -16.55
N ALA A 74 3.65 6.63 -16.85
CA ALA A 74 3.07 5.92 -17.98
C ALA A 74 3.64 6.41 -19.32
N GLU A 75 3.84 7.72 -19.47
CA GLU A 75 4.51 8.31 -20.65
C GLU A 75 5.97 7.85 -20.75
N LEU A 76 6.70 7.82 -19.64
CA LEU A 76 8.09 7.35 -19.61
C LEU A 76 8.22 5.84 -19.89
N ASP A 77 7.27 5.03 -19.41
CA ASP A 77 7.22 3.60 -19.70
C ASP A 77 6.99 3.37 -21.21
N ASP A 78 6.08 4.13 -21.83
CA ASP A 78 5.81 4.08 -23.28
C ASP A 78 7.03 4.53 -24.11
N GLU A 79 7.65 5.66 -23.75
CA GLU A 79 8.88 6.16 -24.38
C GLU A 79 10.02 5.12 -24.29
N HIS A 80 10.15 4.41 -23.16
CA HIS A 80 11.19 3.40 -22.99
C HIS A 80 11.00 2.19 -23.91
N VAL A 81 9.76 1.71 -24.06
CA VAL A 81 9.46 0.51 -24.86
C VAL A 81 9.44 0.81 -26.36
N THR A 82 9.15 2.05 -26.75
CA THR A 82 9.04 2.48 -28.16
C THR A 82 10.30 3.16 -28.69
N ALA A 83 11.28 3.48 -27.84
CA ALA A 83 12.53 4.08 -28.29
C ALA A 83 13.28 3.15 -29.24
N VAL A 84 13.59 3.65 -30.43
CA VAL A 84 14.43 2.98 -31.42
C VAL A 84 15.76 3.73 -31.58
N ASP A 85 16.80 3.04 -32.06
CA ASP A 85 18.07 3.63 -32.45
C ASP A 85 18.02 4.18 -33.89
N ASP A 86 19.16 4.69 -34.37
CA ASP A 86 19.28 5.29 -35.71
C ASP A 86 19.06 4.26 -36.83
N ASP A 87 19.17 2.96 -36.53
CA ASP A 87 18.95 1.85 -37.45
C ASP A 87 17.49 1.34 -37.40
N GLY A 88 16.64 1.91 -36.53
CA GLY A 88 15.24 1.55 -36.38
C GLY A 88 14.98 0.35 -35.46
N GLU A 89 16.00 -0.14 -34.76
CA GLU A 89 15.90 -1.26 -33.82
C GLU A 89 15.57 -0.76 -32.40
N PRO A 90 14.87 -1.54 -31.56
CA PRO A 90 14.55 -1.14 -30.20
C PRO A 90 15.80 -0.82 -29.36
N LYS A 91 15.87 0.40 -28.85
CA LYS A 91 16.99 0.91 -28.05
C LYS A 91 17.08 0.27 -26.67
N PHE A 92 15.95 -0.22 -26.14
CA PHE A 92 15.86 -0.85 -24.82
C PHE A 92 15.05 -2.16 -24.89
N LEU A 93 15.11 -2.94 -23.82
CA LEU A 93 14.29 -4.14 -23.67
C LEU A 93 12.80 -3.76 -23.59
N LEU A 94 11.96 -4.51 -24.31
CA LEU A 94 10.50 -4.35 -24.25
C LEU A 94 9.90 -4.60 -22.86
N VAL A 95 10.62 -5.29 -21.98
CA VAL A 95 10.22 -5.54 -20.59
C VAL A 95 11.05 -4.68 -19.65
N ILE A 96 10.39 -3.75 -18.97
CA ILE A 96 11.00 -2.87 -17.98
C ILE A 96 11.24 -3.66 -16.68
N SER A 97 12.50 -3.79 -16.26
CA SER A 97 12.83 -4.39 -14.96
C SER A 97 12.34 -3.54 -13.78
N GLU A 98 12.14 -4.13 -12.60
CA GLU A 98 11.72 -3.35 -11.42
C GLU A 98 12.70 -2.22 -11.08
N GLN A 99 14.00 -2.43 -11.29
CA GLN A 99 15.03 -1.42 -11.06
C GLN A 99 14.95 -0.26 -12.07
N ALA A 100 14.72 -0.58 -13.34
CA ALA A 100 14.50 0.44 -14.37
C ALA A 100 13.22 1.24 -14.06
N ARG A 101 12.13 0.56 -13.68
CA ARG A 101 10.87 1.20 -13.28
C ARG A 101 11.02 2.09 -12.06
N ALA A 102 11.83 1.69 -11.07
CA ALA A 102 12.15 2.52 -9.91
C ALA A 102 12.91 3.80 -10.31
N THR A 103 13.82 3.69 -11.28
CA THR A 103 14.56 4.84 -11.83
C THR A 103 13.65 5.79 -12.59
N LEU A 104 12.78 5.28 -13.48
CA LEU A 104 11.78 6.06 -14.19
C LEU A 104 10.81 6.75 -13.22
N SER A 105 10.40 6.08 -12.15
CA SER A 105 9.56 6.66 -11.10
C SER A 105 10.23 7.86 -10.42
N GLN A 106 11.55 7.80 -10.17
CA GLN A 106 12.30 8.94 -9.64
C GLN A 106 12.40 10.09 -10.65
N ILE A 107 12.60 9.78 -11.92
CA ILE A 107 12.63 10.77 -13.00
C ILE A 107 11.27 11.47 -13.10
N ALA A 108 10.16 10.73 -13.15
CA ALA A 108 8.80 11.27 -13.16
C ALA A 108 8.58 12.20 -11.97
N ALA A 109 8.92 11.76 -10.75
CA ALA A 109 8.78 12.56 -9.54
C ALA A 109 9.60 13.86 -9.58
N ARG A 110 10.76 13.87 -10.24
CA ARG A 110 11.57 15.09 -10.43
C ARG A 110 10.99 15.98 -11.52
N LYS A 111 10.64 15.44 -12.69
CA LYS A 111 10.04 16.17 -13.82
C LYS A 111 8.82 16.96 -13.39
N ILE A 112 7.92 16.37 -12.62
CA ILE A 112 6.66 17.00 -12.21
C ILE A 112 6.77 17.84 -10.92
N ARG A 113 7.98 18.09 -10.39
CA ARG A 113 8.16 18.85 -9.14
C ARG A 113 7.80 20.33 -9.38
N PRO A 114 6.72 20.86 -8.75
CA PRO A 114 6.43 22.28 -8.88
C PRO A 114 7.49 23.10 -8.14
N PRO A 115 7.68 24.38 -8.51
CA PRO A 115 8.50 25.29 -7.73
C PRO A 115 7.95 25.39 -6.31
N LYS A 116 8.84 25.64 -5.34
CA LYS A 116 8.43 25.86 -3.95
C LYS A 116 7.47 27.06 -3.90
N ARG A 117 6.30 26.86 -3.31
CA ARG A 117 5.32 27.94 -3.11
C ARG A 117 5.88 29.01 -2.18
N LYS A 118 5.46 30.26 -2.36
CA LYS A 118 5.75 31.34 -1.42
C LYS A 118 5.13 31.02 -0.07
N THR A 119 5.82 31.39 1.00
CA THR A 119 5.33 31.22 2.38
C THR A 119 4.03 32.01 2.57
N GLN A 120 3.02 31.37 3.13
CA GLN A 120 1.73 31.98 3.47
C GLN A 120 1.43 31.73 4.96
N PRO A 121 0.69 32.63 5.63
CA PRO A 121 0.24 32.41 7.00
C PRO A 121 -0.62 31.13 7.13
N LEU A 122 -0.41 30.35 8.20
CA LEU A 122 -1.12 29.08 8.42
C LEU A 122 -2.65 29.27 8.44
N ALA A 123 -3.15 30.37 8.99
CA ALA A 123 -4.58 30.65 9.01
C ALA A 123 -5.19 30.76 7.61
N GLN A 124 -4.48 31.44 6.69
CA GLN A 124 -4.91 31.57 5.29
C GLN A 124 -4.86 30.23 4.56
N LEU A 125 -3.80 29.43 4.80
CA LEU A 125 -3.70 28.09 4.23
C LEU A 125 -4.85 27.18 4.68
N ARG A 126 -5.20 27.18 5.97
CA ARG A 126 -6.33 26.38 6.49
C ARG A 126 -7.67 26.81 5.89
N ALA A 127 -7.92 28.12 5.79
CA ALA A 127 -9.15 28.64 5.18
C ALA A 127 -9.24 28.22 3.70
N TRP A 128 -8.13 28.35 2.96
CA TRP A 128 -8.06 27.94 1.57
C TRP A 128 -8.23 26.43 1.39
N TRP A 129 -7.59 25.60 2.22
CA TRP A 129 -7.75 24.14 2.19
C TRP A 129 -9.20 23.72 2.44
N LYS A 130 -9.85 24.30 3.46
CA LYS A 130 -11.25 23.99 3.76
C LYS A 130 -12.16 24.37 2.60
N ALA A 131 -12.02 25.58 2.05
CA ALA A 131 -12.81 26.03 0.91
C ALA A 131 -12.57 25.16 -0.33
N SER A 132 -11.30 24.85 -0.64
CA SER A 132 -10.94 24.02 -1.78
C SER A 132 -11.43 22.58 -1.64
N ALA A 133 -11.42 22.01 -0.44
CA ALA A 133 -11.98 20.69 -0.17
C ALA A 133 -13.50 20.68 -0.45
N ILE A 134 -14.24 21.66 0.08
CA ILE A 134 -15.69 21.78 -0.15
C ILE A 134 -16.02 21.87 -1.66
N LEU A 135 -15.22 22.64 -2.41
CA LEU A 135 -15.50 22.89 -3.82
C LEU A 135 -15.04 21.77 -4.76
N THR A 136 -13.96 21.07 -4.44
CA THR A 136 -13.24 20.25 -5.44
C THR A 136 -12.88 18.84 -4.97
N SER A 137 -13.15 18.47 -3.72
CA SER A 137 -12.83 17.13 -3.22
C SER A 137 -13.92 16.10 -3.48
N TRP A 138 -15.12 16.50 -3.90
CA TRP A 138 -16.29 15.61 -4.07
C TRP A 138 -16.79 14.91 -2.80
N ALA A 139 -16.10 15.08 -1.65
CA ALA A 139 -16.59 14.62 -0.37
C ALA A 139 -17.79 15.47 0.11
N ALA A 140 -18.72 14.82 0.83
CA ALA A 140 -19.90 15.50 1.37
C ALA A 140 -19.50 16.66 2.30
N VAL A 141 -20.11 17.84 2.08
CA VAL A 141 -19.82 19.07 2.85
C VAL A 141 -20.03 18.87 4.36
N GLY A 142 -21.05 18.10 4.74
CA GLY A 142 -21.30 17.73 6.14
C GLY A 142 -20.13 16.97 6.76
N VAL A 143 -19.53 16.02 6.03
CA VAL A 143 -18.34 15.28 6.49
C VAL A 143 -17.13 16.20 6.61
N ILE A 144 -16.96 17.16 5.71
CA ILE A 144 -15.85 18.12 5.81
C ILE A 144 -16.02 19.06 7.01
N ASN A 145 -17.25 19.50 7.30
CA ASN A 145 -17.53 20.38 8.44
C ASN A 145 -17.42 19.66 9.78
N SER A 146 -17.84 18.39 9.86
CA SER A 146 -17.78 17.53 11.06
C SER A 146 -16.69 16.46 10.96
N PHE A 147 -15.57 16.78 10.30
CA PHE A 147 -14.56 15.79 9.92
C PHE A 147 -13.99 15.01 11.11
N HIS A 148 -13.69 15.71 12.20
CA HIS A 148 -13.14 15.07 13.40
C HIS A 148 -14.17 14.15 14.07
N GLU A 149 -15.43 14.56 14.15
CA GLU A 149 -16.52 13.75 14.73
C GLU A 149 -16.73 12.46 13.92
N HIS A 150 -16.72 12.58 12.59
CA HIS A 150 -16.85 11.42 11.70
C HIS A 150 -15.68 10.44 11.86
N ALA A 151 -14.44 10.94 11.93
CA ALA A 151 -13.27 10.10 12.15
C ALA A 151 -13.29 9.41 13.54
N ARG A 152 -13.75 10.12 14.59
CA ARG A 152 -13.93 9.51 15.93
C ARG A 152 -15.02 8.44 15.95
N ALA A 153 -16.12 8.66 15.24
CA ALA A 153 -17.19 7.66 15.13
C ALA A 153 -16.69 6.37 14.46
N ALA A 154 -15.94 6.50 13.37
CA ALA A 154 -15.27 5.37 12.71
C ALA A 154 -14.28 4.68 13.66
N ALA A 155 -13.49 5.46 14.39
CA ALA A 155 -12.55 4.94 15.37
C ALA A 155 -13.22 4.14 16.49
N ALA A 156 -14.34 4.63 17.03
CA ALA A 156 -15.12 3.91 18.04
C ALA A 156 -15.60 2.56 17.53
N ALA A 157 -16.11 2.51 16.30
CA ALA A 157 -16.55 1.26 15.66
C ALA A 157 -15.41 0.25 15.48
N ILE A 158 -14.22 0.69 15.09
CA ILE A 158 -13.03 -0.16 14.96
C ILE A 158 -12.56 -0.63 16.34
N ARG A 159 -12.39 0.29 17.29
CA ARG A 159 -11.91 0.00 18.65
C ARG A 159 -12.81 -0.97 19.40
N ALA A 160 -14.11 -1.00 19.10
CA ALA A 160 -15.05 -1.97 19.66
C ALA A 160 -14.83 -3.42 19.19
N ARG A 161 -14.12 -3.62 18.07
CA ARG A 161 -13.89 -4.95 17.46
C ARG A 161 -12.45 -5.43 17.58
N VAL A 162 -11.53 -4.57 18.02
CA VAL A 162 -10.09 -4.79 17.97
C VAL A 162 -9.50 -4.88 19.37
N THR A 163 -8.83 -6.00 19.64
CA THR A 163 -8.12 -6.24 20.90
C THR A 163 -6.95 -5.27 21.05
N ALA A 164 -6.70 -4.80 22.27
CA ALA A 164 -5.60 -3.88 22.57
C ALA A 164 -4.23 -4.58 22.74
N VAL A 165 -4.20 -5.91 22.70
CA VAL A 165 -3.02 -6.75 22.94
C VAL A 165 -2.77 -7.59 21.70
N ALA A 166 -1.51 -7.64 21.26
CA ALA A 166 -1.07 -8.52 20.19
C ALA A 166 -0.57 -9.86 20.76
N ASP A 167 -0.96 -10.96 20.12
CA ASP A 167 -0.42 -12.28 20.42
C ASP A 167 0.97 -12.43 19.78
N VAL A 168 2.01 -12.53 20.62
CA VAL A 168 3.41 -12.60 20.17
C VAL A 168 3.69 -13.86 19.36
N ALA A 169 3.11 -15.01 19.74
CA ALA A 169 3.36 -16.26 19.06
C ALA A 169 2.71 -16.27 17.67
N LEU A 170 1.46 -15.79 17.59
CA LEU A 170 0.75 -15.65 16.31
C LEU A 170 1.43 -14.61 15.40
N ALA A 171 1.84 -13.47 15.97
CA ALA A 171 2.57 -12.46 15.22
C ALA A 171 3.91 -12.99 14.69
N ALA A 172 4.63 -13.80 15.48
CA ALA A 172 5.91 -14.37 15.08
C ALA A 172 5.80 -15.29 13.86
N VAL A 173 4.78 -16.16 13.80
CA VAL A 173 4.54 -17.01 12.63
C VAL A 173 4.14 -16.19 11.41
N ASP A 174 3.20 -15.24 11.55
CA ASP A 174 2.72 -14.40 10.46
C ASP A 174 3.84 -13.54 9.85
N VAL A 175 4.66 -12.93 10.70
CA VAL A 175 5.82 -12.12 10.30
C VAL A 175 6.83 -12.97 9.55
N THR A 176 7.16 -14.16 10.07
CA THR A 176 8.13 -15.05 9.43
C THR A 176 7.62 -15.52 8.07
N ALA A 177 6.37 -15.96 7.99
CA ALA A 177 5.76 -16.43 6.74
C ALA A 177 5.72 -15.31 5.70
N THR A 178 5.34 -14.09 6.12
CA THR A 178 5.27 -12.93 5.23
C THR A 178 6.64 -12.54 4.70
N VAL A 179 7.66 -12.46 5.57
CA VAL A 179 9.03 -12.12 5.13
C VAL A 179 9.60 -13.21 4.23
N PHE A 180 9.37 -14.48 4.54
CA PHE A 180 9.80 -15.61 3.69
C PHE A 180 9.21 -15.53 2.27
N VAL A 181 7.92 -15.28 2.13
CA VAL A 181 7.26 -15.19 0.81
C VAL A 181 7.69 -13.94 0.03
N MET A 182 7.97 -12.84 0.72
CA MET A 182 8.21 -11.53 0.10
C MET A 182 9.67 -11.25 -0.24
N ASN A 183 10.62 -12.11 0.16
CA ASN A 183 12.03 -11.95 -0.15
C ASN A 183 12.48 -13.03 -1.13
N ASP A 184 13.28 -12.63 -2.12
CA ASP A 184 13.77 -13.55 -3.14
C ASP A 184 14.52 -14.74 -2.53
N GLY A 185 14.12 -15.94 -2.96
CA GLY A 185 14.68 -17.19 -2.46
C GLY A 185 14.43 -17.47 -0.97
N GLY A 186 13.50 -16.74 -0.33
CA GLY A 186 13.13 -16.96 1.07
C GLY A 186 14.18 -16.53 2.09
N ARG A 187 15.18 -15.73 1.68
CA ARG A 187 16.30 -15.32 2.52
C ARG A 187 16.11 -13.92 3.06
N PHE A 188 16.36 -13.71 4.34
CA PHE A 188 16.10 -12.42 4.98
C PHE A 188 16.99 -12.15 6.19
N HIS A 189 17.11 -10.88 6.55
CA HIS A 189 17.83 -10.43 7.73
C HIS A 189 16.88 -10.06 8.86
N ARG A 190 17.41 -9.92 10.09
CA ARG A 190 16.66 -9.43 11.26
C ARG A 190 15.85 -8.17 10.95
N ARG A 191 16.46 -7.21 10.23
CA ARG A 191 15.81 -5.95 9.82
C ARG A 191 14.53 -6.12 8.99
N HIS A 192 14.43 -7.18 8.19
CA HIS A 192 13.21 -7.47 7.43
C HIS A 192 12.09 -7.96 8.36
N LEU A 193 12.42 -8.81 9.34
CA LEU A 193 11.49 -9.22 10.39
C LEU A 193 11.03 -8.03 11.24
N LEU A 194 11.93 -7.09 11.59
CA LEU A 194 11.55 -5.86 12.31
C LEU A 194 10.57 -5.00 11.51
N ALA A 195 10.89 -4.75 10.24
CA ALA A 195 10.00 -3.97 9.38
C ALA A 195 8.61 -4.62 9.30
N GLU A 196 8.56 -5.94 9.23
CA GLU A 196 7.31 -6.68 9.15
C GLU A 196 6.56 -6.73 10.48
N ALA A 197 7.23 -6.97 11.60
CA ALA A 197 6.62 -6.97 12.93
C ALA A 197 5.95 -5.63 13.22
N ARG A 198 6.60 -4.51 12.87
CA ARG A 198 6.04 -3.16 13.03
C ARG A 198 4.82 -2.90 12.14
N ARG A 199 4.82 -3.42 10.91
CA ARG A 199 3.64 -3.37 10.03
C ARG A 199 2.50 -4.23 10.55
N HIS A 200 2.82 -5.43 11.04
CA HIS A 200 1.84 -6.32 11.67
C HIS A 200 1.22 -5.65 12.89
N LEU A 201 2.02 -5.05 13.77
CA LEU A 201 1.56 -4.29 14.92
C LEU A 201 0.66 -3.12 14.51
N ALA A 202 1.05 -2.32 13.52
CA ALA A 202 0.20 -1.25 12.99
C ALA A 202 -1.15 -1.78 12.46
N LEU A 203 -1.15 -2.96 11.82
CA LEU A 203 -2.35 -3.61 11.30
C LEU A 203 -3.27 -4.12 12.41
N VAL A 204 -2.73 -4.82 13.42
CA VAL A 204 -3.55 -5.47 14.45
C VAL A 204 -3.97 -4.49 15.55
N LEU A 205 -3.15 -3.51 15.89
CA LEU A 205 -3.43 -2.54 16.96
C LEU A 205 -4.28 -1.36 16.49
N ARG A 206 -4.38 -1.12 15.17
CA ARG A 206 -5.24 -0.08 14.57
C ARG A 206 -5.05 1.31 15.17
N GLY A 207 -3.80 1.68 15.42
CA GLY A 207 -3.43 2.98 16.02
C GLY A 207 -3.50 3.00 17.55
N ARG A 208 -3.62 1.85 18.21
CA ARG A 208 -3.37 1.78 19.66
C ARG A 208 -1.87 1.80 19.93
N ARG A 209 -1.49 2.41 21.06
CA ARG A 209 -0.11 2.35 21.54
C ARG A 209 0.22 0.93 22.01
N ARG A 210 1.40 0.45 21.65
CA ARG A 210 1.97 -0.81 22.16
C ARG A 210 2.96 -0.59 23.29
N ASP A 211 3.31 -1.67 23.97
CA ASP A 211 4.44 -1.68 24.87
C ASP A 211 5.78 -1.53 24.11
N PRO A 212 6.72 -0.74 24.66
CA PRO A 212 8.08 -0.64 24.13
C PRO A 212 8.75 -2.03 24.02
N GLY A 213 9.44 -2.29 22.90
CA GLY A 213 10.16 -3.55 22.68
C GLY A 213 9.31 -4.74 22.21
N LEU A 214 7.99 -4.63 22.14
CA LEU A 214 7.11 -5.72 21.64
C LEU A 214 7.46 -6.17 20.21
N ASP A 215 7.87 -5.25 19.33
CA ASP A 215 8.37 -5.58 17.99
C ASP A 215 9.64 -6.44 18.04
N ASP A 216 10.60 -6.08 18.88
CA ASP A 216 11.81 -6.88 19.10
C ASP A 216 11.50 -8.25 19.72
N GLN A 217 10.50 -8.33 20.62
CA GLN A 217 10.05 -9.59 21.22
C GLN A 217 9.42 -10.53 20.17
N ILE A 218 8.58 -9.99 19.27
CA ILE A 218 8.03 -10.76 18.14
C ILE A 218 9.16 -11.27 17.26
N VAL A 219 10.15 -10.42 16.93
CA VAL A 219 11.29 -10.82 16.10
C VAL A 219 12.17 -11.86 16.79
N ALA A 220 12.42 -11.73 18.08
CA ALA A 220 13.17 -12.73 18.85
C ALA A 220 12.43 -14.07 18.81
N THR A 221 11.13 -14.08 19.06
CA THR A 221 10.27 -15.28 19.01
C THR A 221 10.25 -15.91 17.61
N ALA A 222 10.16 -15.10 16.56
CA ALA A 222 10.23 -15.54 15.18
C ALA A 222 11.56 -16.26 14.89
N ILE A 223 12.69 -15.64 15.28
CA ILE A 223 14.02 -16.20 15.06
C ILE A 223 14.20 -17.52 15.81
N THR A 224 13.81 -17.58 17.08
CA THR A 224 14.01 -18.79 17.91
C THR A 224 13.15 -19.95 17.45
N THR A 225 11.91 -19.68 17.04
CA THR A 225 10.89 -20.72 16.83
C THR A 225 10.77 -21.13 15.36
N HIS A 226 10.91 -20.19 14.43
CA HIS A 226 10.53 -20.37 13.02
C HIS A 226 11.65 -20.16 12.01
N CYS A 227 12.82 -19.67 12.42
CA CYS A 227 13.94 -19.40 11.50
C CYS A 227 15.07 -20.42 11.63
N LEU A 228 15.83 -20.56 10.54
CA LEU A 228 17.14 -21.20 10.46
C LEU A 228 18.18 -20.12 10.15
N ASP A 229 19.26 -20.09 10.92
CA ASP A 229 20.42 -19.26 10.62
C ASP A 229 21.25 -19.96 9.54
N ILE A 230 21.39 -19.31 8.38
CA ILE A 230 22.15 -19.79 7.21
C ILE A 230 23.36 -18.91 6.95
N SER A 231 23.79 -18.13 7.95
CA SER A 231 24.94 -17.25 7.84
C SER A 231 26.21 -18.08 7.64
N GLU A 232 26.96 -17.78 6.58
CA GLU A 232 28.38 -18.12 6.47
C GLU A 232 29.19 -16.84 6.77
N PRO A 233 29.44 -16.50 8.04
CA PRO A 233 30.09 -15.25 8.37
C PRO A 233 31.56 -15.29 7.94
N LYS A 234 31.85 -14.73 6.75
CA LYS A 234 33.21 -14.54 6.21
C LYS A 234 33.88 -13.25 6.73
N THR A 235 33.14 -12.42 7.48
CA THR A 235 33.59 -11.13 8.00
C THR A 235 33.09 -10.91 9.43
N ALA A 236 33.80 -10.08 10.21
CA ALA A 236 33.39 -9.72 11.57
C ALA A 236 31.99 -9.07 11.61
N ARG A 237 31.65 -8.24 10.62
CA ARG A 237 30.33 -7.62 10.48
C ARG A 237 29.23 -8.67 10.23
N GLY A 238 29.53 -9.76 9.53
CA GLY A 238 28.60 -10.88 9.34
C GLY A 238 28.28 -11.68 10.60
N LEU A 239 29.08 -11.55 11.66
CA LEU A 239 28.81 -12.18 12.97
C LEU A 239 27.78 -11.39 13.79
N GLU A 240 27.60 -10.11 13.49
CA GLU A 240 26.67 -9.24 14.21
C GLU A 240 25.22 -9.70 14.00
N PRO A 241 24.36 -9.69 15.05
CA PRO A 241 22.99 -10.17 14.97
C PRO A 241 22.12 -9.51 13.88
N GLY A 242 22.42 -8.25 13.54
CA GLY A 242 21.71 -7.50 12.50
C GLY A 242 22.06 -7.93 11.07
N TYR A 243 23.21 -8.58 10.88
CA TYR A 243 23.75 -8.97 9.58
C TYR A 243 23.66 -10.47 9.30
N ARG A 244 23.26 -11.26 10.31
CA ARG A 244 22.92 -12.67 10.12
C ARG A 244 21.83 -12.84 9.06
N LEU A 245 22.00 -13.88 8.26
CA LEU A 245 21.09 -14.28 7.20
C LEU A 245 20.26 -15.48 7.67
N TYR A 246 18.95 -15.38 7.52
CA TYR A 246 18.00 -16.38 7.94
C TYR A 246 17.16 -16.86 6.76
N THR A 247 16.60 -18.05 6.91
CA THR A 247 15.46 -18.56 6.14
C THR A 247 14.40 -19.11 7.11
N ALA A 248 13.18 -19.33 6.65
CA ALA A 248 12.19 -20.03 7.46
C ALA A 248 12.53 -21.53 7.60
N ARG A 249 12.08 -22.16 8.69
CA ARG A 249 12.22 -23.60 8.95
C ARG A 249 11.34 -24.48 8.06
N TRP A 250 10.32 -23.91 7.42
CA TRP A 250 9.45 -24.59 6.48
C TRP A 250 9.92 -24.37 5.03
N ALA A 251 9.70 -25.35 4.15
CA ALA A 251 9.95 -25.18 2.73
C ALA A 251 8.75 -24.53 2.03
N LEU A 252 9.01 -23.81 0.93
CA LEU A 252 7.93 -23.27 0.08
C LEU A 252 7.05 -24.41 -0.48
N SER A 253 7.64 -25.59 -0.69
CA SER A 253 6.97 -26.83 -1.12
C SER A 253 6.01 -27.40 -0.08
N ASP A 254 6.19 -27.05 1.21
CA ASP A 254 5.32 -27.49 2.30
C ASP A 254 4.08 -26.59 2.43
N LEU A 255 4.07 -25.44 1.74
CA LEU A 255 2.92 -24.55 1.71
C LEU A 255 1.89 -25.08 0.71
N PRO A 256 0.62 -25.25 1.11
CA PRO A 256 -0.41 -25.68 0.18
C PRO A 256 -0.49 -24.68 -0.98
N ALA A 257 -0.47 -25.19 -2.21
CA ALA A 257 -0.63 -24.37 -3.40
C ALA A 257 -1.82 -23.43 -3.21
N ARG A 258 -1.60 -22.13 -3.47
CA ARG A 258 -2.62 -21.08 -3.32
C ARG A 258 -3.87 -21.53 -4.08
N ARG A 259 -4.91 -21.96 -3.36
CA ARG A 259 -6.20 -22.26 -3.99
C ARG A 259 -6.62 -20.98 -4.72
N PRO A 260 -7.01 -21.06 -6.00
CA PRO A 260 -7.69 -19.95 -6.64
C PRO A 260 -8.82 -19.51 -5.72
N PRO A 261 -9.07 -18.20 -5.54
CA PRO A 261 -10.23 -17.76 -4.79
C PRO A 261 -11.44 -18.50 -5.35
N THR A 262 -12.11 -19.27 -4.49
CA THR A 262 -13.37 -19.90 -4.85
C THR A 262 -14.26 -18.76 -5.35
N PRO A 263 -14.79 -18.83 -6.59
CA PRO A 263 -15.74 -17.83 -7.05
C PRO A 263 -16.80 -17.71 -5.97
N ALA A 264 -17.01 -16.50 -5.45
CA ALA A 264 -18.15 -16.25 -4.59
C ALA A 264 -19.38 -16.80 -5.31
N PRO A 265 -20.28 -17.53 -4.62
CA PRO A 265 -21.49 -18.03 -5.24
C PRO A 265 -22.21 -16.84 -5.85
N ASP A 266 -22.38 -16.90 -7.17
CA ASP A 266 -23.13 -15.94 -7.95
C ASP A 266 -24.52 -15.80 -7.31
N PRO A 267 -24.89 -14.63 -6.75
CA PRO A 267 -26.20 -14.44 -6.15
C PRO A 267 -27.34 -14.58 -7.17
N ASP A 268 -27.03 -14.62 -8.47
CA ASP A 268 -28.01 -14.79 -9.56
C ASP A 268 -28.14 -16.23 -10.05
N ARG A 269 -27.45 -17.22 -9.45
CA ARG A 269 -27.66 -18.62 -9.81
C ARG A 269 -28.96 -19.13 -9.21
N GLN A 270 -30.07 -18.91 -9.93
CA GLN A 270 -31.37 -19.50 -9.58
C GLN A 270 -31.25 -21.03 -9.52
N PRO A 271 -31.87 -21.69 -8.53
CA PRO A 271 -32.02 -23.14 -8.56
C PRO A 271 -32.78 -23.56 -9.82
N PRO A 272 -32.52 -24.76 -10.37
CA PRO A 272 -33.21 -25.24 -11.55
C PRO A 272 -34.73 -25.21 -11.31
N ALA A 273 -35.44 -24.54 -12.23
CA ALA A 273 -36.88 -24.37 -12.14
C ALA A 273 -37.62 -25.70 -12.32
N ASP A 274 -38.62 -25.89 -11.46
CA ASP A 274 -39.61 -26.97 -11.50
C ASP A 274 -40.40 -26.93 -12.84
N PRO A 275 -40.63 -28.05 -13.57
CA PRO A 275 -41.11 -28.03 -14.96
C PRO A 275 -42.58 -27.62 -15.17
N GLY A 276 -43.25 -26.97 -14.21
CA GLY A 276 -44.71 -26.92 -14.14
C GLY A 276 -45.41 -25.57 -14.16
N ALA A 277 -44.73 -24.42 -14.20
CA ALA A 277 -45.41 -23.12 -14.02
C ALA A 277 -45.35 -22.20 -15.27
N PRO A 278 -46.47 -21.58 -15.70
CA PRO A 278 -46.50 -20.70 -16.87
C PRO A 278 -45.90 -19.32 -16.59
N ALA A 279 -45.15 -18.80 -17.57
CA ALA A 279 -44.32 -17.60 -17.48
C ALA A 279 -45.13 -16.28 -17.44
N ALA A 280 -44.81 -15.42 -16.46
CA ALA A 280 -45.23 -14.02 -16.44
C ALA A 280 -44.13 -13.09 -17.02
N PRO A 281 -44.50 -11.98 -17.69
CA PRO A 281 -43.55 -11.14 -18.41
C PRO A 281 -42.68 -10.29 -17.46
N ARG A 282 -41.36 -10.39 -17.59
CA ARG A 282 -40.39 -9.58 -16.85
C ARG A 282 -40.04 -8.32 -17.64
N HIS A 283 -40.40 -7.15 -17.11
CA HIS A 283 -39.90 -5.86 -17.58
C HIS A 283 -38.39 -5.73 -17.28
N ARG A 284 -37.58 -5.48 -18.32
CA ARG A 284 -36.14 -5.18 -18.23
C ARG A 284 -35.93 -3.67 -18.17
N LEU A 285 -35.36 -3.18 -17.07
CA LEU A 285 -34.72 -1.86 -16.98
C LEU A 285 -33.23 -2.01 -17.33
N PRO A 286 -32.65 -1.16 -18.20
CA PRO A 286 -31.25 -1.29 -18.62
C PRO A 286 -30.29 -0.56 -17.66
N LEU A 287 -29.23 -1.24 -17.24
CA LEU A 287 -28.03 -0.65 -16.63
C LEU A 287 -26.95 -0.56 -17.70
N ASN A 288 -26.72 0.65 -18.23
CA ASN A 288 -25.60 0.96 -19.12
C ASN A 288 -24.40 1.45 -18.32
N TYR A 289 -23.25 0.77 -18.45
CA TYR A 289 -21.93 1.34 -18.22
C TYR A 289 -21.11 1.08 -19.49
N GLU A 290 -21.01 2.09 -20.36
CA GLU A 290 -20.23 2.03 -21.59
C GLU A 290 -18.74 2.18 -21.31
N ARG A 291 -17.98 1.20 -21.83
CA ARG A 291 -16.60 1.36 -22.28
C ARG A 291 -16.62 2.15 -23.59
N ALA A 292 -15.96 3.31 -23.63
CA ALA A 292 -15.58 3.93 -24.90
C ALA A 292 -14.19 3.42 -25.30
N ALA A 293 -14.14 2.67 -26.39
CA ALA A 293 -12.93 2.40 -27.17
C ALA A 293 -12.90 3.31 -28.40
N LEU A 294 -11.68 3.72 -28.76
CA LEU A 294 -11.29 4.54 -29.91
C LEU A 294 -11.71 3.94 -31.27
N ALA A 295 -12.13 4.79 -32.21
CA ALA A 295 -11.59 4.80 -33.60
C ALA A 295 -12.21 5.93 -34.47
N GLY A 296 -11.32 6.80 -34.95
CA GLY A 296 -11.23 7.45 -36.27
C GLY A 296 -12.48 7.86 -37.07
N SER A 297 -12.53 9.15 -37.44
CA SER A 297 -12.70 9.57 -38.84
C SER A 297 -12.39 11.07 -39.00
N SER A 298 -11.54 11.34 -39.99
CA SER A 298 -11.12 12.68 -40.48
C SER A 298 -12.25 13.41 -41.24
N PRO A 299 -12.09 14.71 -41.56
CA PRO A 299 -13.19 15.65 -41.76
C PRO A 299 -13.65 15.74 -43.22
N THR A 300 -14.88 16.20 -43.44
CA THR A 300 -15.35 16.68 -44.75
C THR A 300 -16.21 17.93 -44.59
N VAL A 301 -15.98 18.82 -45.54
CA VAL A 301 -16.33 20.23 -45.69
C VAL A 301 -17.81 20.42 -46.13
N MET A 302 -18.29 21.68 -45.99
CA MET A 302 -19.21 22.46 -46.87
C MET A 302 -20.56 22.83 -46.22
N PRO A 303 -21.31 23.82 -46.74
CA PRO A 303 -20.96 25.21 -47.04
C PRO A 303 -21.99 26.21 -46.43
N GLY A 304 -21.67 27.51 -46.45
CA GLY A 304 -22.60 28.59 -46.08
C GLY A 304 -21.88 29.88 -45.77
#